data_AF-A0A2U8WCW9-F1
#
_entry.id   AF-A0A2U8WCW9-F1
#
_cell.length_a   1.000
_cell.length_b   1.000
_cell.length_c   1.000
_cell.angle_alpha   90.00
_cell.angle_beta   90.00
_cell.angle_gamma   90.00
#
_symmetry.space_group_name_H-M   'P 1'
#
loop_
_entity.id
_entity.type
_entity.pdbx_description
1 polymer ?
#
loop_
_entity_poly.entity_id
_entity_poly.type
_entity_poly.pdbx_seq_one_letter_code
_entity_poly.pdbx_strand_id
1 'polypeptide(L)'
;MAALHFTFDPAAVPRPCNFSDLPDLPAIAQLKARRQWVAWKYVYRDDGGKPTKPPFQPASGLPASHSNPRHWGTYDEAVARATRSRMSGVGYVLTSDDELTGFDLDNCRDPDTGEIEAWAQEIVDLGETYCEVSPSETGLRLIALGKVTASLKRDPVNVEIYGTQRYLTITGWHVPGTPTEIRPAPRTLAALQARVGAFDAEQERRKGAGQSAIGIPITEQNQSLGTRVSAPSLNRERVRHSTAT
;
A
#
# COMPACT_ATOMS: atom_id res chain seq x y z
N MET A 1 -23.83 17.00 14.14
CA MET A 1 -23.38 15.90 13.26
C MET A 1 -23.02 14.75 14.19
N ALA A 2 -23.94 13.80 14.41
CA ALA A 2 -23.64 12.65 15.24
C ALA A 2 -22.67 11.74 14.48
N ALA A 3 -21.49 11.50 15.05
CA ALA A 3 -20.60 10.46 14.56
C ALA A 3 -21.37 9.14 14.63
N LEU A 4 -21.63 8.55 13.46
CA LEU A 4 -22.21 7.23 13.37
C LEU A 4 -21.17 6.24 13.92
N HIS A 5 -21.26 5.91 15.21
CA HIS A 5 -20.53 4.81 15.80
C HIS A 5 -21.16 3.52 15.29
N PHE A 6 -20.69 3.03 14.15
CA PHE A 6 -20.98 1.68 13.68
C PHE A 6 -19.99 0.72 14.34
N THR A 7 -20.49 -0.16 15.21
CA THR A 7 -19.72 -1.27 15.73
C THR A 7 -19.58 -2.30 14.61
N PHE A 8 -18.42 -2.30 13.96
CA PHE A 8 -17.97 -3.37 13.07
C PHE A 8 -17.86 -4.68 13.88
N ASP A 9 -18.48 -5.77 13.42
CA ASP A 9 -18.25 -7.12 13.95
C ASP A 9 -17.12 -7.78 13.13
N PRO A 10 -15.92 -7.97 13.72
CA PRO A 10 -14.76 -8.52 13.03
C PRO A 10 -14.90 -9.95 12.55
N ALA A 11 -15.80 -10.72 13.18
CA ALA A 11 -15.99 -12.13 12.89
C ALA A 11 -16.89 -12.37 11.66
N ALA A 12 -17.52 -11.33 11.11
CA ALA A 12 -18.52 -11.45 10.05
C ALA A 12 -17.96 -11.60 8.63
N VAL A 13 -16.63 -11.60 8.43
CA VAL A 13 -16.02 -11.83 7.10
C VAL A 13 -15.81 -13.33 6.90
N PRO A 14 -16.53 -14.01 5.99
CA PRO A 14 -16.41 -15.45 5.82
C PRO A 14 -15.05 -15.82 5.22
N ARG A 15 -14.30 -16.72 5.88
CA ARG A 15 -13.14 -17.41 5.30
C ARG A 15 -13.58 -18.77 4.72
N PRO A 16 -13.21 -19.17 3.49
CA PRO A 16 -12.48 -18.43 2.44
C PRO A 16 -13.38 -17.53 1.59
N CYS A 17 -12.76 -16.63 0.81
CA CYS A 17 -13.45 -15.78 -0.16
C CYS A 17 -14.31 -16.62 -1.11
N ASN A 18 -15.64 -16.52 -0.99
CA ASN A 18 -16.55 -17.25 -1.85
C ASN A 18 -16.67 -16.54 -3.19
N PHE A 19 -15.60 -16.60 -3.99
CA PHE A 19 -15.56 -15.99 -5.32
C PHE A 19 -16.64 -16.52 -6.27
N SER A 20 -17.22 -17.70 -5.98
CA SER A 20 -18.36 -18.28 -6.70
C SER A 20 -19.70 -17.64 -6.36
N ASP A 21 -19.78 -16.82 -5.31
CA ASP A 21 -21.00 -16.19 -4.82
C ASP A 21 -20.71 -14.76 -4.36
N LEU A 22 -20.19 -13.93 -5.28
CA LEU A 22 -20.01 -12.51 -5.00
C LEU A 22 -21.38 -11.86 -4.74
N PRO A 23 -21.49 -10.96 -3.75
CA PRO A 23 -22.77 -10.40 -3.33
C PRO A 23 -23.45 -9.61 -4.45
N ASP A 24 -24.77 -9.55 -4.38
CA ASP A 24 -25.60 -8.77 -5.31
C ASP A 24 -25.55 -7.28 -4.95
N LEU A 25 -24.40 -6.65 -5.26
CA LEU A 25 -24.16 -5.22 -5.10
C LEU A 25 -24.06 -4.55 -6.47
N PRO A 26 -24.50 -3.28 -6.62
CA PRO A 26 -24.39 -2.55 -7.89
C PRO A 26 -22.97 -2.51 -8.46
N ALA A 27 -21.94 -2.35 -7.61
CA ALA A 27 -20.55 -2.39 -8.04
C ALA A 27 -20.18 -3.75 -8.67
N ILE A 28 -20.58 -4.84 -8.04
CA ILE A 28 -20.34 -6.20 -8.54
C ILE A 28 -21.11 -6.43 -9.84
N ALA A 29 -22.36 -6.01 -9.93
CA ALA A 29 -23.16 -6.09 -11.15
C ALA A 29 -22.52 -5.32 -12.32
N GLN A 30 -22.02 -4.10 -12.07
CA GLN A 30 -21.31 -3.29 -13.05
C GLN A 30 -20.05 -3.99 -13.57
N LEU A 31 -19.25 -4.60 -12.68
CA LEU A 31 -18.05 -5.35 -13.09
C LEU A 31 -18.42 -6.63 -13.86
N LYS A 32 -19.45 -7.37 -13.42
CA LYS A 32 -19.91 -8.60 -14.07
C LYS A 32 -20.43 -8.36 -15.51
N ALA A 33 -20.86 -7.13 -15.83
CA ALA A 33 -21.35 -6.77 -17.16
C ALA A 33 -20.27 -6.78 -18.26
N ARG A 34 -18.97 -6.81 -17.92
CA ARG A 34 -17.87 -6.76 -18.89
C ARG A 34 -17.06 -8.07 -18.92
N ARG A 35 -16.54 -8.41 -20.10
CA ARG A 35 -15.68 -9.59 -20.32
C ARG A 35 -14.21 -9.30 -19.94
N GLN A 36 -13.99 -8.87 -18.70
CA GLN A 36 -12.69 -8.44 -18.17
C GLN A 36 -12.23 -9.29 -16.98
N TRP A 37 -12.80 -10.48 -16.81
CA TRP A 37 -12.51 -11.34 -15.67
C TRP A 37 -11.41 -12.36 -15.95
N VAL A 38 -10.62 -12.65 -14.92
CA VAL A 38 -9.56 -13.66 -14.88
C VAL A 38 -9.68 -14.47 -13.59
N ALA A 39 -9.08 -15.65 -13.56
CA ALA A 39 -8.87 -16.40 -12.32
C ALA A 39 -7.47 -16.12 -11.76
N TRP A 40 -7.22 -16.35 -10.48
CA TRP A 40 -5.87 -16.21 -9.89
C TRP A 40 -5.65 -17.20 -8.76
N LYS A 41 -4.39 -17.52 -8.48
CA LYS A 41 -3.97 -18.29 -7.30
C LYS A 41 -2.74 -17.68 -6.66
N TYR A 42 -2.52 -17.97 -5.38
CA TYR A 42 -1.24 -17.67 -4.74
C TYR A 42 -0.11 -18.47 -5.39
N VAL A 43 0.98 -17.79 -5.70
CA VAL A 43 2.25 -18.37 -6.13
C VAL A 43 3.33 -17.90 -5.16
N TYR A 44 3.77 -18.83 -4.32
CA TYR A 44 4.80 -18.62 -3.30
C TYR A 44 6.18 -18.57 -3.94
N ARG A 45 7.07 -17.76 -3.36
CA ARG A 45 8.45 -17.60 -3.83
C ARG A 45 9.39 -18.46 -2.99
N ASP A 46 10.42 -19.00 -3.62
CA ASP A 46 11.40 -19.88 -2.97
C ASP A 46 12.23 -19.13 -1.91
N ASP A 47 12.37 -17.81 -2.06
CA ASP A 47 13.09 -16.92 -1.13
C ASP A 47 12.30 -16.57 0.13
N GLY A 48 11.09 -17.13 0.31
CA GLY A 48 10.20 -16.81 1.43
C GLY A 48 9.55 -15.42 1.32
N GLY A 49 9.71 -14.72 0.20
CA GLY A 49 9.08 -13.43 -0.04
C GLY A 49 7.55 -13.51 -0.12
N LYS A 50 6.88 -12.35 -0.05
CA LYS A 50 5.42 -12.25 -0.14
C LYS A 50 4.91 -13.03 -1.37
N PRO A 51 3.87 -13.87 -1.27
CA PRO A 51 3.36 -14.61 -2.41
C PRO A 51 2.77 -13.66 -3.45
N THR A 52 2.92 -14.02 -4.72
CA THR A 52 2.33 -13.29 -5.83
C THR A 52 0.95 -13.84 -6.17
N LYS A 53 0.17 -13.03 -6.89
CA LYS A 53 -1.17 -13.39 -7.37
C LYS A 53 -1.21 -13.21 -8.89
N PRO A 54 -0.58 -14.08 -9.70
CA PRO A 54 -0.64 -13.92 -11.15
C PRO A 54 -2.04 -14.29 -11.69
N PRO A 55 -2.54 -13.59 -12.73
CA PRO A 55 -3.82 -13.91 -13.34
C PRO A 55 -3.68 -15.07 -14.34
N PHE A 56 -4.75 -15.83 -14.50
CA PHE A 56 -4.89 -16.99 -15.38
C PHE A 56 -6.15 -16.85 -16.24
N GLN A 57 -6.03 -17.31 -17.48
CA GLN A 57 -7.08 -17.24 -18.49
C GLN A 57 -8.26 -18.13 -18.08
N PRO A 58 -9.50 -17.63 -18.08
CA PRO A 58 -10.67 -18.45 -17.78
C PRO A 58 -10.78 -19.68 -18.70
N ALA A 59 -10.65 -19.47 -20.01
CA ALA A 59 -10.81 -20.51 -21.02
C ALA A 59 -9.74 -21.60 -20.91
N SER A 60 -8.46 -21.23 -21.08
CA SER A 60 -7.34 -22.19 -21.21
C SER A 60 -6.71 -22.58 -19.87
N GLY A 61 -6.76 -21.71 -18.84
CA GLY A 61 -6.04 -21.90 -17.58
C GLY A 61 -4.55 -21.56 -17.65
N LEU A 62 -4.07 -21.07 -18.79
CA LEU A 62 -2.72 -20.55 -18.97
C LEU A 62 -2.58 -19.16 -18.31
N PRO A 63 -1.36 -18.65 -18.08
CA PRO A 63 -1.17 -17.28 -17.61
C PRO A 63 -1.89 -16.25 -18.47
N ALA A 64 -2.61 -15.33 -17.84
CA ALA A 64 -3.28 -14.23 -18.52
C ALA A 64 -2.37 -13.00 -18.58
N SER A 65 -2.54 -12.23 -19.65
CA SER A 65 -1.90 -10.91 -19.78
C SER A 65 -2.96 -9.89 -19.43
N HIS A 66 -2.63 -8.91 -18.60
CA HIS A 66 -3.52 -7.79 -18.28
C HIS A 66 -3.62 -6.76 -19.44
N SER A 67 -3.02 -7.02 -20.60
CA SER A 67 -3.12 -6.18 -21.80
C SER A 67 -3.65 -6.91 -23.04
N ASN A 68 -3.98 -8.20 -22.95
CA ASN A 68 -4.56 -8.96 -24.07
C ASN A 68 -6.01 -9.36 -23.75
N PRO A 69 -7.02 -8.71 -24.36
CA PRO A 69 -8.43 -9.02 -24.11
C PRO A 69 -8.83 -10.48 -24.39
N ARG A 70 -8.09 -11.19 -25.26
CA ARG A 70 -8.33 -12.62 -25.54
C ARG A 70 -8.00 -13.52 -24.35
N HIS A 71 -7.25 -13.02 -23.37
CA HIS A 71 -6.88 -13.76 -22.16
C HIS A 71 -7.94 -13.66 -21.06
N TRP A 72 -8.98 -12.85 -21.23
CA TRP A 72 -10.02 -12.60 -20.23
C TRP A 72 -11.34 -13.25 -20.63
N GLY A 73 -12.30 -13.25 -19.71
CA GLY A 73 -13.63 -13.80 -19.92
C GLY A 73 -14.69 -13.08 -19.11
N THR A 74 -15.85 -13.70 -19.03
CA THR A 74 -16.94 -13.35 -18.11
C THR A 74 -16.60 -13.77 -16.68
N TYR A 75 -17.34 -13.21 -15.73
CA TYR A 75 -17.29 -13.65 -14.33
C TYR A 75 -17.53 -15.16 -14.21
N ASP A 76 -18.57 -15.70 -14.87
CA ASP A 76 -18.91 -17.12 -14.79
C ASP A 76 -17.81 -18.02 -15.35
N GLU A 77 -17.18 -17.65 -16.46
CA GLU A 77 -16.03 -18.38 -17.01
C GLU A 77 -14.85 -18.37 -16.03
N ALA A 78 -14.59 -17.24 -15.36
CA ALA A 78 -13.53 -17.09 -14.38
C ALA A 78 -13.80 -17.91 -13.10
N VAL A 79 -15.04 -17.90 -12.60
CA VAL A 79 -15.49 -18.75 -11.48
C VAL A 79 -15.34 -20.22 -11.85
N ALA A 80 -15.87 -20.65 -13.01
CA ALA A 80 -15.76 -22.02 -13.47
C ALA A 80 -14.29 -22.48 -13.56
N ARG A 81 -13.39 -21.60 -14.02
CA ARG A 81 -11.94 -21.84 -14.01
C ARG A 81 -11.38 -21.96 -12.60
N ALA A 82 -11.65 -21.00 -11.73
CA ALA A 82 -11.13 -20.99 -10.38
C ALA A 82 -11.58 -22.25 -9.62
N THR A 83 -12.85 -22.64 -9.72
CA THR A 83 -13.40 -23.84 -9.10
C THR A 83 -12.77 -25.12 -9.66
N ARG A 84 -12.78 -25.33 -10.99
CA ARG A 84 -12.26 -26.59 -11.58
C ARG A 84 -10.77 -26.79 -11.36
N SER A 85 -10.01 -25.70 -11.24
CA SER A 85 -8.56 -25.73 -11.05
C SER A 85 -8.11 -25.45 -9.61
N ARG A 86 -9.06 -25.39 -8.65
CA ARG A 86 -8.79 -25.12 -7.22
C ARG A 86 -7.91 -23.88 -7.02
N MET A 87 -8.21 -22.80 -7.75
CA MET A 87 -7.51 -21.53 -7.65
C MET A 87 -8.05 -20.72 -6.46
N SER A 88 -7.37 -19.63 -6.12
CA SER A 88 -7.66 -18.83 -4.93
C SER A 88 -8.79 -17.83 -5.13
N GLY A 89 -9.04 -17.37 -6.36
CA GLY A 89 -10.16 -16.46 -6.62
C GLY A 89 -10.27 -15.96 -8.04
N VAL A 90 -11.06 -14.91 -8.19
CA VAL A 90 -11.27 -14.17 -9.45
C VAL A 90 -10.71 -12.76 -9.34
N GLY A 91 -10.45 -12.15 -10.50
CA GLY A 91 -10.00 -10.78 -10.60
C GLY A 91 -10.54 -10.09 -11.85
N TYR A 92 -10.45 -8.78 -11.85
CA TYR A 92 -10.96 -7.90 -12.89
C TYR A 92 -9.83 -7.07 -13.49
N VAL A 93 -9.69 -7.07 -14.81
CA VAL A 93 -8.64 -6.33 -15.52
C VAL A 93 -9.10 -4.91 -15.80
N LEU A 94 -8.32 -3.92 -15.40
CA LEU A 94 -8.55 -2.51 -15.69
C LEU A 94 -8.03 -2.17 -17.09
N THR A 95 -8.88 -1.53 -17.88
CA THR A 95 -8.60 -1.14 -19.27
C THR A 95 -8.73 0.35 -19.46
N SER A 96 -8.39 0.88 -20.64
CA SER A 96 -8.58 2.30 -20.93
C SER A 96 -10.03 2.70 -21.18
N ASP A 97 -10.92 1.74 -21.47
CA ASP A 97 -12.29 1.94 -21.94
C ASP A 97 -13.38 1.58 -20.91
N ASP A 98 -13.00 1.25 -19.68
CA ASP A 98 -13.94 0.97 -18.58
C ASP A 98 -14.23 2.18 -17.68
N GLU A 99 -13.49 3.28 -17.84
CA GLU A 99 -13.57 4.47 -16.98
C GLU A 99 -13.37 4.16 -15.47
N LEU A 100 -12.62 3.10 -15.13
CA LEU A 100 -12.36 2.69 -13.75
C LEU A 100 -10.94 3.01 -13.26
N THR A 101 -10.82 3.42 -12.02
CA THR A 101 -9.54 3.45 -11.29
C THR A 101 -9.62 2.53 -10.08
N GLY A 102 -8.60 1.69 -9.91
CA GLY A 102 -8.40 0.89 -8.71
C GLY A 102 -7.42 1.55 -7.75
N PHE A 103 -7.77 1.56 -6.47
CA PHE A 103 -6.89 1.96 -5.38
C PHE A 103 -6.61 0.74 -4.49
N ASP A 104 -5.34 0.44 -4.23
CA ASP A 104 -4.93 -0.64 -3.33
C ASP A 104 -4.22 -0.05 -2.10
N LEU A 105 -4.76 -0.33 -0.92
CA LEU A 105 -4.23 0.10 0.38
C LEU A 105 -3.72 -1.12 1.13
N ASP A 106 -2.41 -1.30 1.14
CA ASP A 106 -1.78 -2.49 1.72
C ASP A 106 -1.54 -2.35 3.23
N ASN A 107 -1.58 -3.48 3.96
CA ASN A 107 -1.19 -3.57 5.39
C ASN A 107 -1.83 -2.48 6.27
N CYS A 108 -3.11 -2.19 6.04
CA CYS A 108 -3.85 -1.13 6.72
C CYS A 108 -5.03 -1.64 7.53
N ARG A 109 -5.23 -2.95 7.61
CA ARG A 109 -6.30 -3.60 8.38
C ARG A 109 -5.73 -4.76 9.17
N ASP A 110 -6.14 -4.90 10.43
CA ASP A 110 -5.90 -6.11 11.21
C ASP A 110 -6.87 -7.22 10.76
N PRO A 111 -6.40 -8.42 10.39
CA PRO A 111 -7.28 -9.47 9.88
C PRO A 111 -8.20 -10.10 10.95
N ASP A 112 -7.83 -10.02 12.23
CA ASP A 112 -8.54 -10.65 13.34
C ASP A 112 -9.53 -9.68 14.01
N THR A 113 -9.15 -8.40 14.15
CA THR A 113 -10.01 -7.36 14.74
C THR A 113 -10.70 -6.49 13.69
N GLY A 114 -10.21 -6.48 12.45
CA GLY A 114 -10.66 -5.60 11.38
C GLY A 114 -10.48 -4.11 11.65
N GLU A 115 -9.73 -3.75 12.69
CA GLU A 115 -9.30 -2.38 12.93
C GLU A 115 -8.52 -1.89 11.72
N ILE A 116 -8.86 -0.68 11.25
CA ILE A 116 -8.22 -0.03 10.11
C ILE A 116 -7.28 1.06 10.65
N GLU A 117 -6.06 1.10 10.12
CA GLU A 117 -5.06 2.12 10.42
C GLU A 117 -5.64 3.53 10.19
N ALA A 118 -5.33 4.48 11.09
CA ALA A 118 -5.95 5.80 11.08
C ALA A 118 -5.88 6.51 9.72
N TRP A 119 -4.74 6.40 9.03
CA TRP A 119 -4.56 7.01 7.70
C TRP A 119 -5.45 6.38 6.63
N ALA A 120 -5.75 5.09 6.72
CA ALA A 120 -6.62 4.39 5.77
C ALA A 120 -8.08 4.61 6.14
N GLN A 121 -8.39 4.71 7.44
CA GLN A 121 -9.71 5.09 7.92
C GLN A 121 -10.11 6.49 7.41
N GLU A 122 -9.19 7.46 7.41
CA GLU A 122 -9.42 8.77 6.79
C GLU A 122 -9.86 8.67 5.32
N ILE A 123 -9.34 7.70 4.57
CA ILE A 123 -9.72 7.45 3.17
C ILE A 123 -11.10 6.78 3.08
N VAL A 124 -11.34 5.76 3.92
CA VAL A 124 -12.63 5.05 4.00
C VAL A 124 -13.77 6.01 4.39
N ASP A 125 -13.52 6.89 5.35
CA ASP A 125 -14.48 7.89 5.85
C ASP A 125 -14.88 8.93 4.81
N LEU A 126 -14.10 9.11 3.73
CA LEU A 126 -14.54 9.94 2.61
C LEU A 126 -15.82 9.38 1.97
N GLY A 127 -16.02 8.06 2.03
CA GLY A 127 -17.25 7.40 1.62
C GLY A 127 -17.63 7.64 0.15
N GLU A 128 -16.64 7.84 -0.73
CA GLU A 128 -16.92 8.29 -2.09
C GLU A 128 -17.32 7.16 -3.04
N THR A 129 -16.84 5.93 -2.83
CA THR A 129 -17.05 4.82 -3.77
C THR A 129 -16.99 3.46 -3.07
N TYR A 130 -17.29 2.39 -3.82
CA TYR A 130 -17.12 1.00 -3.40
C TYR A 130 -15.74 0.70 -2.82
N CYS A 131 -15.74 0.07 -1.64
CA CYS A 131 -14.57 -0.43 -0.95
C CYS A 131 -14.78 -1.88 -0.51
N GLU A 132 -13.75 -2.72 -0.65
CA GLU A 132 -13.74 -4.11 -0.19
C GLU A 132 -12.44 -4.47 0.53
N VAL A 133 -12.52 -5.48 1.41
CA VAL A 133 -11.37 -6.10 2.04
C VAL A 133 -10.62 -6.95 1.01
N SER A 134 -9.29 -6.81 0.96
CA SER A 134 -8.45 -7.55 0.02
C SER A 134 -8.32 -9.04 0.40
N PRO A 135 -7.87 -9.94 -0.51
CA PRO A 135 -7.80 -11.38 -0.21
C PRO A 135 -6.86 -11.77 0.94
N SER A 136 -5.89 -10.91 1.31
CA SER A 136 -5.05 -11.17 2.48
C SER A 136 -5.70 -10.75 3.80
N GLU A 137 -6.89 -10.13 3.76
CA GLU A 137 -7.60 -9.55 4.90
C GLU A 137 -6.87 -8.36 5.58
N THR A 138 -5.61 -8.11 5.21
CA THR A 138 -4.75 -7.06 5.78
C THR A 138 -4.82 -5.72 5.06
N GLY A 139 -5.58 -5.63 3.96
CA GLY A 139 -5.64 -4.42 3.13
C GLY A 139 -7.02 -4.17 2.58
N LEU A 140 -7.19 -3.01 1.98
CA LEU A 140 -8.44 -2.54 1.39
C LEU A 140 -8.25 -2.23 -0.08
N ARG A 141 -9.31 -2.41 -0.85
CA ARG A 141 -9.36 -2.03 -2.26
C ARG A 141 -10.57 -1.16 -2.52
N LEU A 142 -10.34 -0.05 -3.22
CA LEU A 142 -11.41 0.83 -3.69
C LEU A 142 -11.45 0.81 -5.22
N ILE A 143 -12.65 0.91 -5.79
CA ILE A 143 -12.85 1.03 -7.23
C ILE A 143 -13.69 2.27 -7.46
N ALA A 144 -13.20 3.21 -8.26
CA ALA A 144 -13.89 4.47 -8.56
C ALA A 144 -14.13 4.66 -10.06
N LEU A 145 -15.13 5.46 -10.38
CA LEU A 145 -15.33 6.01 -11.71
C LEU A 145 -14.34 7.15 -11.97
N GLY A 146 -13.84 7.23 -13.20
CA GLY A 146 -12.84 8.16 -13.67
C GLY A 146 -11.48 7.49 -13.85
N LYS A 147 -10.74 7.94 -14.86
CA LYS A 147 -9.42 7.41 -15.21
C LYS A 147 -8.30 8.31 -14.69
N VAL A 148 -7.39 7.74 -13.91
CA VAL A 148 -6.11 8.41 -13.61
C VAL A 148 -5.21 8.47 -14.84
N THR A 149 -4.48 9.58 -15.00
CA THR A 149 -3.58 9.81 -16.14
C THR A 149 -2.32 8.95 -16.06
N ALA A 150 -1.88 8.58 -14.86
CA ALA A 150 -0.75 7.71 -14.62
C ALA A 150 -1.01 6.81 -13.41
N SER A 151 -0.56 5.56 -13.52
CA SER A 151 -0.50 4.67 -12.36
C SER A 151 0.57 5.17 -11.38
N LEU A 152 0.29 5.02 -10.10
CA LEU A 152 1.17 5.42 -9.01
C LEU A 152 1.34 4.22 -8.07
N LYS A 153 2.56 3.94 -7.63
CA LYS A 153 2.83 2.94 -6.61
C LYS A 153 3.87 3.48 -5.64
N ARG A 154 3.63 3.33 -4.34
CA ARG A 154 4.59 3.70 -3.31
C ARG A 154 4.51 2.77 -2.10
N ASP A 155 5.33 1.72 -2.14
CA ASP A 155 5.37 0.67 -1.11
C ASP A 155 5.60 1.21 0.32
N PRO A 156 6.51 2.18 0.57
CA PRO A 156 6.75 2.66 1.94
C PRO A 156 5.56 3.33 2.63
N VAL A 157 4.55 3.76 1.86
CA VAL A 157 3.29 4.31 2.40
C VAL A 157 2.07 3.44 2.10
N ASN A 158 2.29 2.24 1.55
CA ASN A 158 1.28 1.23 1.22
C ASN A 158 0.15 1.73 0.32
N VAL A 159 0.46 2.57 -0.68
CA VAL A 159 -0.53 3.10 -1.63
C VAL A 159 -0.19 2.73 -3.06
N GLU A 160 -1.18 2.16 -3.75
CA GLU A 160 -1.15 1.93 -5.19
C GLU A 160 -2.41 2.48 -5.87
N ILE A 161 -2.25 3.05 -7.06
CA ILE A 161 -3.31 3.65 -7.87
C ILE A 161 -3.12 3.17 -9.32
N TYR A 162 -4.14 2.55 -9.88
CA TYR A 162 -4.08 1.93 -11.20
C TYR A 162 -5.26 2.35 -12.07
N GLY A 163 -4.96 2.89 -13.25
CA GLY A 163 -5.98 3.22 -14.26
C GLY A 163 -6.11 2.18 -15.38
N THR A 164 -5.04 1.50 -15.74
CA THR A 164 -5.01 0.54 -16.87
C THR A 164 -3.86 -0.44 -16.72
N GLN A 165 -3.83 -1.50 -17.54
CA GLN A 165 -2.74 -2.49 -17.63
C GLN A 165 -2.40 -3.16 -16.29
N ARG A 166 -3.39 -3.27 -15.43
CA ARG A 166 -3.33 -3.98 -14.16
C ARG A 166 -4.65 -4.70 -13.97
N TYR A 167 -4.64 -5.70 -13.12
CA TYR A 167 -5.86 -6.35 -12.69
C TYR A 167 -5.97 -6.24 -11.17
N LEU A 168 -7.19 -6.22 -10.68
CA LEU A 168 -7.53 -6.21 -9.28
C LEU A 168 -8.05 -7.61 -8.92
N THR A 169 -7.64 -8.15 -7.77
CA THR A 169 -8.38 -9.28 -7.20
C THR A 169 -9.74 -8.78 -6.71
N ILE A 170 -10.80 -9.58 -6.82
CA ILE A 170 -12.13 -9.17 -6.37
C ILE A 170 -12.59 -10.16 -5.31
N THR A 171 -12.92 -9.65 -4.13
CA THR A 171 -13.42 -10.46 -3.00
C THR A 171 -14.92 -10.33 -2.82
N GLY A 172 -15.50 -9.17 -3.15
CA GLY A 172 -16.88 -8.86 -2.79
C GLY A 172 -17.09 -8.64 -1.29
N TRP A 173 -16.03 -8.63 -0.48
CA TRP A 173 -16.10 -8.38 0.95
C TRP A 173 -16.23 -6.89 1.22
N HIS A 174 -17.41 -6.35 0.90
CA HIS A 174 -17.75 -4.94 1.02
C HIS A 174 -17.46 -4.44 2.44
N VAL A 175 -16.82 -3.27 2.53
CA VAL A 175 -16.57 -2.59 3.81
C VAL A 175 -17.84 -1.83 4.22
N PRO A 176 -18.49 -2.21 5.34
CA PRO A 176 -19.70 -1.54 5.80
C PRO A 176 -19.51 -0.03 5.98
N GLY A 177 -20.54 0.75 5.67
CA GLY A 177 -20.47 2.22 5.73
C GLY A 177 -19.91 2.89 4.47
N THR A 178 -19.33 2.12 3.54
CA THR A 178 -18.95 2.63 2.21
C THR A 178 -20.07 2.41 1.18
N PRO A 179 -20.14 3.19 0.09
CA PRO A 179 -21.09 2.95 -0.99
C PRO A 179 -21.04 1.53 -1.57
N THR A 180 -22.19 1.02 -2.04
CA THR A 180 -22.28 -0.27 -2.73
C THR A 180 -22.13 -0.14 -4.25
N GLU A 181 -22.13 1.09 -4.78
CA GLU A 181 -21.87 1.43 -6.18
C GLU A 181 -20.44 1.93 -6.41
N ILE A 182 -19.96 1.76 -7.63
CA ILE A 182 -18.76 2.46 -8.12
C ILE A 182 -19.18 3.89 -8.49
N ARG A 183 -18.54 4.88 -7.87
CA ARG A 183 -18.85 6.31 -8.02
C ARG A 183 -17.57 7.11 -8.26
N PRO A 184 -17.65 8.38 -8.72
CA PRO A 184 -16.47 9.24 -8.79
C PRO A 184 -15.89 9.49 -7.39
N ALA A 185 -14.56 9.43 -7.25
CA ALA A 185 -13.88 9.57 -5.96
C ALA A 185 -12.73 10.59 -5.99
N PRO A 186 -13.00 11.89 -6.27
CA PRO A 186 -11.97 12.90 -6.41
C PRO A 186 -11.24 13.22 -5.10
N ARG A 187 -11.92 13.19 -3.94
CA ARG A 187 -11.26 13.45 -2.65
C ARG A 187 -10.37 12.27 -2.25
N THR A 188 -10.80 11.05 -2.55
CA THR A 188 -10.05 9.81 -2.33
C THR A 188 -8.76 9.84 -3.13
N LEU A 189 -8.85 10.15 -4.43
CA LEU A 189 -7.68 10.31 -5.29
C LEU A 189 -6.73 11.40 -4.75
N ALA A 190 -7.27 12.57 -4.42
CA ALA A 190 -6.47 13.69 -3.91
C ALA A 190 -5.77 13.35 -2.57
N ALA A 191 -6.47 12.70 -1.64
CA ALA A 191 -5.92 12.31 -0.34
C ALA A 191 -4.80 11.26 -0.49
N LEU A 192 -4.99 10.27 -1.36
CA LEU A 192 -3.95 9.28 -1.65
C LEU A 192 -2.74 9.89 -2.35
N GLN A 193 -2.94 10.81 -3.30
CA GLN A 193 -1.86 11.55 -3.93
C GLN A 193 -1.12 12.45 -2.93
N ALA A 194 -1.83 13.12 -2.03
CA ALA A 194 -1.24 13.95 -0.99
C ALA A 194 -0.38 13.12 -0.02
N ARG A 195 -0.85 11.95 0.39
CA ARG A 195 -0.09 11.01 1.23
C ARG A 195 1.22 10.60 0.56
N VAL A 196 1.18 10.25 -0.72
CA VAL A 196 2.37 9.87 -1.48
C VAL A 196 3.31 11.08 -1.66
N GLY A 197 2.77 12.24 -1.99
CA GLY A 197 3.53 13.47 -2.15
C GLY A 197 4.23 13.91 -0.86
N ALA A 198 3.58 13.76 0.30
CA ALA A 198 4.17 14.06 1.61
C ALA A 198 5.38 13.16 1.90
N PHE A 199 5.27 11.86 1.58
CA PHE A 199 6.40 10.94 1.69
C PHE A 199 7.54 11.31 0.76
N ASP A 200 7.26 11.56 -0.51
CA ASP A 200 8.28 11.92 -1.50
C ASP A 200 9.02 13.21 -1.10
N ALA A 201 8.29 14.24 -0.64
CA ALA A 201 8.90 15.48 -0.16
C ALA A 201 9.80 15.28 1.07
N GLU A 202 9.44 14.39 2.00
CA GLU A 202 10.29 14.03 3.15
C GLU A 202 11.56 13.30 2.68
N GLN A 203 11.47 12.39 1.71
CA GLN A 203 12.63 11.69 1.18
C GLN A 203 13.62 12.64 0.49
N GLU A 204 13.12 13.61 -0.28
CA GLU A 204 13.99 14.58 -0.95
C GLU A 204 14.67 15.52 0.06
N ARG A 205 13.96 15.96 1.12
CA ARG A 205 14.59 16.74 2.21
C ARG A 205 15.71 15.96 2.90
N ARG A 206 15.54 14.66 3.15
CA ARG A 206 16.57 13.80 3.76
C ARG A 206 17.80 13.66 2.87
N LYS A 207 17.62 13.47 1.56
CA LYS A 207 18.72 13.38 0.60
C LYS A 207 19.53 14.68 0.51
N GLY A 208 18.84 15.83 0.45
CA GLY A 208 19.49 17.14 0.44
C GLY A 208 20.32 17.41 1.69
N ALA A 209 19.78 17.09 2.87
CA ALA A 209 20.52 17.23 4.14
C ALA A 209 21.74 16.30 4.22
N GLY A 210 21.62 15.05 3.72
CA GLY A 210 22.73 14.10 3.68
C GLY A 210 23.86 14.50 2.72
N GLN A 211 23.53 15.15 1.60
CA GLN A 211 24.54 15.67 0.65
C GLN A 211 25.24 16.93 1.18
N SER A 212 24.53 17.82 1.89
CA SER A 212 25.15 19.00 2.51
C SER A 212 26.09 18.65 3.67
N ALA A 213 25.87 17.54 4.38
CA ALA A 213 26.75 17.09 5.47
C ALA A 213 28.11 16.53 5.00
N ILE A 214 28.21 16.06 3.75
CA ILE A 214 29.46 15.53 3.17
C ILE A 214 30.36 16.67 2.62
N GLY A 215 29.83 17.89 2.51
CA GLY A 215 30.48 19.01 1.81
C GLY A 215 31.11 20.08 2.69
N ILE A 216 31.30 19.90 4.00
CA ILE A 216 31.99 20.90 4.84
C ILE A 216 33.52 20.69 4.73
N PRO A 217 34.30 21.59 4.10
CA PRO A 217 35.74 21.54 4.22
C PRO A 217 36.10 22.02 5.63
N ILE A 218 36.77 21.14 6.39
CA ILE A 218 37.37 21.50 7.68
C ILE A 218 38.44 22.55 7.38
N THR A 219 38.16 23.82 7.63
CA THR A 219 39.18 24.88 7.59
C THR A 219 39.69 25.06 9.01
N GLU A 220 40.86 24.48 9.29
CA GLU A 220 41.62 24.74 10.51
C GLU A 220 41.97 26.22 10.59
N GLN A 221 41.44 26.94 11.59
CA GLN A 221 42.01 28.20 12.04
C GLN A 221 42.95 27.92 13.21
N ASN A 222 44.23 27.86 12.89
CA ASN A 222 45.31 27.82 13.86
C ASN A 222 45.75 29.26 14.18
N GLN A 223 45.34 29.80 15.34
CA GLN A 223 45.92 31.01 15.90
C GLN A 223 46.63 30.64 17.21
N SER A 224 47.97 30.62 17.18
CA SER A 224 48.77 30.71 18.42
C SER A 224 49.67 31.95 18.34
N LEU A 225 49.33 32.93 19.18
CA LEU A 225 50.22 34.00 19.63
C LEU A 225 50.89 33.50 20.91
N GLY A 226 52.18 33.20 20.84
CA GLY A 226 52.98 32.77 21.98
C GLY A 226 54.33 33.46 21.98
N THR A 227 54.42 34.65 22.56
CA THR A 227 55.69 35.25 22.98
C THR A 227 55.87 34.97 24.47
N ARG A 228 56.92 34.22 24.85
CA ARG A 228 57.37 34.13 26.25
C ARG A 228 58.87 34.40 26.33
N VAL A 229 59.18 35.35 27.20
CA VAL A 229 60.50 35.77 27.68
C VAL A 229 61.02 34.80 28.74
N SER A 230 62.34 34.74 28.82
CA SER A 230 63.27 33.90 29.57
C SER A 230 63.05 33.71 31.09
N ALA A 231 63.64 32.61 31.58
CA ALA A 231 63.82 32.18 32.98
C ALA A 231 64.71 33.15 33.83
N PRO A 232 64.81 33.00 35.17
CA PRO A 232 65.70 31.98 35.75
C PRO A 232 65.30 31.34 37.12
N SER A 233 65.70 30.06 37.23
CA SER A 233 66.39 29.30 38.31
C SER A 233 66.12 29.43 39.85
N LEU A 234 66.15 28.23 40.48
CA LEU A 234 66.44 27.82 41.90
C LEU A 234 65.33 28.09 42.94
N ASN A 235 64.98 27.22 43.88
CA ASN A 235 65.81 26.32 44.69
C ASN A 235 65.00 25.14 45.32
N ARG A 236 65.74 24.15 45.82
CA ARG A 236 65.33 22.90 46.51
C ARG A 236 64.53 23.12 47.81
N GLU A 237 63.65 22.16 48.16
CA GLU A 237 63.84 21.30 49.36
C GLU A 237 62.84 20.13 49.47
N ARG A 238 63.36 19.00 49.97
CA ARG A 238 62.64 17.78 50.37
C ARG A 238 62.09 17.94 51.78
N VAL A 239 60.91 17.39 52.07
CA VAL A 239 60.64 16.65 53.32
C VAL A 239 59.63 15.53 53.07
N ARG A 240 59.88 14.36 53.67
CA ARG A 240 59.08 13.12 53.68
C ARG A 240 58.13 13.12 54.91
N HIS A 241 57.06 12.31 54.88
CA HIS A 241 56.53 11.38 55.92
C HIS A 241 55.07 10.99 55.51
N SER A 242 54.73 9.70 55.33
CA SER A 242 54.28 8.69 56.34
C SER A 242 53.04 9.20 57.12
N THR A 243 51.90 8.51 57.31
CA THR A 243 51.58 7.08 57.44
C THR A 243 50.03 6.88 57.41
N ALA A 244 49.62 5.63 57.18
CA ALA A 244 48.36 4.92 57.46
C ALA A 244 47.23 5.58 58.30
N THR A 245 45.97 5.36 57.93
CA THR A 245 45.05 4.32 58.49
C THR A 245 43.95 4.04 57.47
#